data_AF-A0A7H8PL09-F1
#
_entry.id   AF-A0A7H8PL09-F1
#
_cell.length_a   1.000
_cell.length_b   1.000
_cell.length_c   1.000
_cell.angle_alpha   90.00
_cell.angle_beta   90.00
_cell.angle_gamma   90.00
#
_symmetry.space_group_name_H-M   'P 1'
#
loop_
_entity.id
_entity.type
_entity.pdbx_description
1 polymer ?
#
loop_
_entity_poly.entity_id
_entity_poly.type
_entity_poly.pdbx_seq_one_letter_code
_entity_poly.pdbx_strand_id
1 'polypeptide(L)'
;MQYSTIKFQDFLQINGISSYFLHKSIKEKIAAFNHKIALLATAKEDDKVKTNIVNELQQTDLEILKNIKKHLIARILKTAENDIEIVRLLKRTRWTIDIHYNELKAMGLQSDLFWNTTIFGKLKLVRIEDYSTSYYIVPIAKRLHIKKLLASIKTTGKPIVEFLSK
;
A
#
# COMPACT_ATOMS: atom_id res chain seq x y z
N MET A 1 -20.51 -11.32 7.63
CA MET A 1 -20.58 -10.57 6.36
C MET A 1 -19.41 -10.99 5.48
N GLN A 2 -19.68 -11.63 4.33
CA GLN A 2 -18.69 -12.11 3.37
C GLN A 2 -18.19 -10.98 2.46
N TYR A 3 -17.42 -10.05 3.04
CA TYR A 3 -16.39 -9.21 2.38
C TYR A 3 -15.77 -8.37 3.51
N SER A 4 -14.90 -8.97 4.32
CA SER A 4 -14.48 -8.37 5.60
C SER A 4 -13.40 -7.28 5.45
N THR A 5 -12.67 -7.24 4.33
CA THR A 5 -11.54 -6.33 4.13
C THR A 5 -11.50 -5.78 2.70
N ILE A 6 -11.47 -4.45 2.58
CA ILE A 6 -11.34 -3.72 1.30
C ILE A 6 -9.88 -3.29 1.16
N LYS A 7 -9.12 -3.99 0.31
CA LYS A 7 -7.67 -3.87 0.21
C LYS A 7 -7.21 -2.48 -0.21
N PHE A 8 -7.90 -1.84 -1.15
CA PHE A 8 -7.51 -0.49 -1.57
C PHE A 8 -7.75 0.55 -0.45
N GLN A 9 -8.81 0.39 0.35
CA GLN A 9 -9.08 1.29 1.47
C GLN A 9 -8.05 1.09 2.58
N ASP A 10 -7.72 -0.16 2.90
CA ASP A 10 -6.65 -0.47 3.85
C ASP A 10 -5.33 0.15 3.40
N PHE A 11 -4.95 -0.01 2.13
CA PHE A 11 -3.74 0.61 1.58
C PHE A 11 -3.71 2.13 1.79
N LEU A 12 -4.82 2.83 1.48
CA LEU A 12 -4.93 4.28 1.66
C LEU A 12 -4.87 4.67 3.14
N GLN A 13 -5.60 3.96 4.01
CA GLN A 13 -5.68 4.28 5.44
C GLN A 13 -4.35 4.08 6.14
N ILE A 14 -3.70 2.92 5.94
CA ILE A 14 -2.47 2.57 6.64
C ILE A 14 -1.32 3.50 6.20
N ASN A 15 -1.28 3.89 4.93
CA ASN A 15 -0.33 4.89 4.43
C ASN A 15 -0.78 6.34 4.66
N GLY A 16 -1.96 6.58 5.24
CA GLY A 16 -2.49 7.94 5.42
C GLY A 16 -2.63 8.75 4.12
N ILE A 17 -2.87 8.08 2.99
CA ILE A 17 -3.01 8.66 1.65
C ILE A 17 -4.46 9.14 1.48
N SER A 18 -4.63 10.44 1.19
CA SER A 18 -5.95 10.99 0.91
C SER A 18 -6.43 10.60 -0.49
N SER A 19 -7.65 10.08 -0.57
CA SER A 19 -8.34 9.77 -1.83
C SER A 19 -8.59 11.02 -2.69
N TYR A 20 -8.57 12.21 -2.08
CA TYR A 20 -8.73 13.49 -2.78
C TYR A 20 -7.69 13.70 -3.88
N PHE A 21 -6.45 13.22 -3.70
CA PHE A 21 -5.37 13.41 -4.67
C PHE A 21 -5.31 12.34 -5.76
N LEU A 22 -6.23 11.37 -5.75
CA LEU A 22 -6.28 10.33 -6.78
C LEU A 22 -6.81 10.87 -8.11
N HIS A 23 -6.36 10.26 -9.19
CA HIS A 23 -6.84 10.55 -10.55
C HIS A 23 -8.36 10.33 -10.67
N LYS A 24 -9.02 11.13 -11.52
CA LYS A 24 -10.49 11.07 -11.73
C LYS A 24 -10.98 9.66 -12.04
N SER A 25 -10.31 8.97 -12.96
CA SER A 25 -10.69 7.59 -13.34
C SER A 25 -10.62 6.57 -12.19
N ILE A 26 -9.73 6.78 -11.21
CA ILE A 26 -9.64 5.91 -10.03
C ILE A 26 -10.80 6.21 -9.08
N LYS A 27 -11.12 7.49 -8.89
CA LYS A 27 -12.26 7.92 -8.06
C LYS A 27 -13.58 7.39 -8.60
N GLU A 28 -13.77 7.39 -9.92
CA GLU A 28 -14.95 6.81 -10.58
C GLU A 28 -15.07 5.30 -10.31
N LYS A 29 -13.95 4.55 -10.39
CA LYS A 29 -13.94 3.12 -10.05
C LYS A 29 -14.27 2.87 -8.57
N ILE A 30 -13.75 3.69 -7.66
CA ILE A 30 -14.08 3.62 -6.23
C ILE A 30 -15.58 3.88 -6.00
N ALA A 31 -16.15 4.88 -6.67
CA ALA A 31 -17.57 5.19 -6.57
C ALA A 31 -18.44 4.02 -7.07
N ALA A 32 -18.09 3.44 -8.22
CA ALA A 32 -18.79 2.27 -8.77
C ALA A 32 -18.69 1.05 -7.84
N PHE A 33 -17.52 0.80 -7.25
CA PHE A 33 -17.31 -0.26 -6.27
C PHE A 33 -18.18 -0.08 -5.03
N ASN A 34 -18.19 1.13 -4.44
CA ASN A 34 -19.03 1.43 -3.28
C ASN A 34 -20.53 1.28 -3.60
N HIS A 35 -20.95 1.65 -4.81
CA HIS A 35 -22.32 1.44 -5.25
C HIS A 35 -22.68 -0.05 -5.33
N LYS A 36 -21.81 -0.90 -5.90
CA LYS A 36 -22.02 -2.35 -5.93
C LYS A 36 -22.10 -2.97 -4.54
N ILE A 37 -21.26 -2.52 -3.59
CA ILE A 37 -21.35 -2.96 -2.19
C ILE A 37 -22.71 -2.60 -1.58
N ALA A 38 -23.18 -1.37 -1.80
CA ALA A 38 -24.47 -0.93 -1.28
C ALA A 38 -25.65 -1.74 -1.84
N LEU A 39 -25.59 -2.10 -3.13
CA LEU A 39 -26.59 -2.98 -3.77
C LEU A 39 -26.54 -4.41 -3.19
N LEU A 40 -25.35 -4.97 -2.98
CA LEU A 40 -25.21 -6.30 -2.38
C LEU A 40 -25.79 -6.35 -0.94
N ALA A 41 -25.66 -5.27 -0.18
CA ALA A 41 -26.17 -5.18 1.19
C ALA A 41 -27.72 -5.20 1.26
N THR A 42 -28.41 -4.80 0.19
CA THR A 42 -29.88 -4.73 0.14
C THR A 42 -30.51 -5.89 -0.62
N ALA A 43 -29.71 -6.67 -1.37
CA ALA A 43 -30.19 -7.74 -2.22
C ALA A 43 -30.51 -9.04 -1.44
N LYS A 44 -31.76 -9.53 -1.57
CA LYS A 44 -32.15 -10.89 -1.16
C LYS A 44 -31.86 -11.88 -2.28
N GLU A 45 -30.58 -12.07 -2.59
CA GLU A 45 -30.16 -12.98 -3.66
C GLU A 45 -29.86 -14.40 -3.17
N ASP A 46 -29.97 -15.37 -4.09
CA ASP A 46 -29.51 -16.75 -3.91
C ASP A 46 -27.99 -16.82 -3.64
N ASP A 47 -27.56 -17.81 -2.88
CA ASP A 47 -26.17 -17.95 -2.42
C ASP A 47 -25.14 -18.05 -3.57
N LYS A 48 -25.52 -18.64 -4.70
CA LYS A 48 -24.65 -18.70 -5.90
C LYS A 48 -24.43 -17.32 -6.53
N VAL A 49 -25.47 -16.49 -6.61
CA VAL A 49 -25.38 -15.15 -7.20
C VAL A 49 -24.54 -14.25 -6.29
N LYS A 50 -24.77 -14.32 -4.97
CA LYS A 50 -23.95 -13.64 -3.96
C LYS A 50 -22.47 -14.00 -4.08
N THR A 51 -22.15 -15.28 -4.26
CA THR A 51 -20.76 -15.73 -4.40
C THR A 51 -20.09 -15.11 -5.64
N ASN A 52 -20.80 -15.03 -6.77
CA ASN A 52 -20.28 -14.41 -7.99
C ASN A 52 -20.04 -12.90 -7.81
N ILE A 53 -20.99 -12.19 -7.18
CA ILE A 53 -20.83 -10.76 -6.90
C ILE A 53 -19.66 -10.52 -5.94
N VAL A 54 -19.50 -11.34 -4.90
CA VAL A 54 -18.36 -11.25 -3.98
C VAL A 54 -17.04 -11.42 -4.73
N ASN A 55 -16.93 -12.40 -5.62
CA ASN A 55 -15.73 -12.60 -6.44
C ASN A 55 -15.46 -11.39 -7.36
N GLU A 56 -16.49 -10.83 -7.98
CA GLU A 56 -16.37 -9.64 -8.82
C GLU A 56 -15.92 -8.41 -8.03
N LEU A 57 -16.44 -8.23 -6.81
CA LEU A 57 -16.00 -7.20 -5.88
C LEU A 57 -14.53 -7.41 -5.50
N GLN A 58 -14.10 -8.65 -5.22
CA GLN A 58 -12.69 -8.95 -4.89
C GLN A 58 -11.74 -8.58 -6.04
N GLN A 59 -12.13 -8.89 -7.28
CA GLN A 59 -11.37 -8.52 -8.46
C GLN A 59 -11.32 -7.00 -8.64
N THR A 60 -12.46 -6.32 -8.47
CA THR A 60 -12.56 -4.87 -8.62
C THR A 60 -11.72 -4.13 -7.56
N ASP A 61 -11.74 -4.59 -6.30
CA ASP A 61 -10.92 -4.05 -5.21
C ASP A 61 -9.42 -4.15 -5.52
N LEU A 62 -8.96 -5.33 -5.96
CA LEU A 62 -7.58 -5.54 -6.39
C LEU A 62 -7.20 -4.66 -7.59
N GLU A 63 -8.12 -4.47 -8.53
CA GLU A 63 -7.90 -3.62 -9.69
C GLU A 63 -7.78 -2.14 -9.29
N ILE A 64 -8.64 -1.66 -8.39
CA ILE A 64 -8.55 -0.31 -7.83
C ILE A 64 -7.20 -0.11 -7.13
N LEU A 65 -6.79 -1.04 -6.27
CA LEU A 65 -5.49 -1.00 -5.60
C LEU A 65 -4.34 -0.93 -6.60
N LYS A 66 -4.36 -1.77 -7.64
CA LYS A 66 -3.36 -1.76 -8.72
C LYS A 66 -3.33 -0.42 -9.44
N ASN A 67 -4.48 0.18 -9.72
CA ASN A 67 -4.58 1.48 -10.40
C ASN A 67 -4.07 2.63 -9.52
N ILE A 68 -4.35 2.61 -8.22
CA ILE A 68 -3.77 3.56 -7.25
C ILE A 68 -2.25 3.47 -7.25
N LYS A 69 -1.70 2.26 -7.07
CA LYS A 69 -0.25 2.03 -7.04
C LYS A 69 0.42 2.47 -8.34
N LYS A 70 -0.13 2.10 -9.50
CA LYS A 70 0.35 2.55 -10.82
C LYS A 70 0.36 4.07 -10.96
N HIS A 71 -0.69 4.75 -10.51
CA HIS A 71 -0.77 6.20 -10.57
C HIS A 71 0.30 6.88 -9.69
N LEU A 72 0.50 6.38 -8.47
CA LEU A 72 1.54 6.87 -7.57
C LEU A 72 2.95 6.63 -8.14
N ILE A 73 3.21 5.42 -8.67
CA ILE A 73 4.48 5.08 -9.34
C ILE A 73 4.74 6.04 -10.50
N ALA A 74 3.77 6.22 -11.41
CA ALA A 74 3.93 7.10 -12.55
C ALA A 74 4.22 8.55 -12.15
N ARG A 75 3.57 9.03 -11.07
CA ARG A 75 3.82 10.37 -10.52
C ARG A 75 5.23 10.51 -9.96
N ILE A 76 5.73 9.50 -9.24
CA ILE A 76 7.09 9.49 -8.69
C ILE A 76 8.10 9.42 -9.84
N LEU A 77 7.95 8.47 -10.76
CA LEU A 77 8.84 8.27 -11.91
C LEU A 77 8.95 9.53 -12.78
N LYS A 78 7.85 10.27 -12.97
CA LYS A 78 7.85 11.53 -13.73
C LYS A 78 8.63 12.65 -13.04
N THR A 79 8.78 12.59 -11.71
CA THR A 79 9.29 13.71 -10.90
C THR A 79 10.69 13.45 -10.34
N ALA A 80 11.04 12.19 -10.06
CA ALA A 80 12.32 11.84 -9.45
C ALA A 80 13.41 11.68 -10.50
N GLU A 81 14.57 12.26 -10.23
CA GLU A 81 15.77 12.12 -11.08
C GLU A 81 16.75 11.09 -10.52
N ASN A 82 16.63 10.72 -9.24
CA ASN A 82 17.52 9.80 -8.56
C ASN A 82 16.84 9.11 -7.36
N ASP A 83 17.51 8.11 -6.80
CA ASP A 83 17.00 7.29 -5.68
C ASP A 83 16.65 8.12 -4.43
N ILE A 84 17.40 9.19 -4.16
CA ILE A 84 17.15 10.09 -3.02
C ILE A 84 15.79 10.77 -3.20
N GLU A 85 15.50 11.23 -4.42
CA GLU A 85 14.24 11.87 -4.75
C GLU A 85 13.06 10.89 -4.75
N ILE A 86 13.26 9.65 -5.20
CA ILE A 86 12.26 8.58 -5.10
C ILE A 86 11.83 8.41 -3.64
N VAL A 87 12.78 8.21 -2.73
CA VAL A 87 12.48 8.01 -1.30
C VAL A 87 11.88 9.27 -0.66
N ARG A 88 12.32 10.46 -1.08
CA ARG A 88 11.75 11.74 -0.61
C ARG A 88 10.29 11.88 -1.05
N LEU A 89 9.98 11.55 -2.30
CA LEU A 89 8.63 11.63 -2.86
C LEU A 89 7.71 10.58 -2.24
N LEU A 90 8.17 9.36 -2.02
CA LEU A 90 7.43 8.32 -1.28
C LEU A 90 7.03 8.79 0.12
N LYS A 91 7.95 9.44 0.85
CA LYS A 91 7.64 10.04 2.15
C LYS A 91 6.62 11.18 2.02
N ARG A 92 6.71 12.02 0.98
CA ARG A 92 5.78 13.13 0.73
C ARG A 92 4.38 12.64 0.36
N THR A 93 4.27 11.57 -0.42
CA THR A 93 3.00 10.91 -0.76
C THR A 93 2.50 10.00 0.35
N ARG A 94 3.27 9.85 1.43
CA ARG A 94 3.02 9.00 2.61
C ARG A 94 3.01 7.50 2.33
N TRP A 95 3.39 7.08 1.13
CA TRP A 95 3.59 5.67 0.83
C TRP A 95 4.93 5.21 1.40
N THR A 96 4.94 4.81 2.67
CA THR A 96 6.17 4.53 3.44
C THR A 96 6.27 3.10 3.96
N ILE A 97 5.25 2.28 3.70
CA ILE A 97 5.15 0.92 4.21
C ILE A 97 4.74 -0.03 3.09
N ASP A 98 5.13 -1.30 3.24
CA ASP A 98 4.77 -2.38 2.32
C ASP A 98 4.96 -2.00 0.83
N ILE A 99 6.12 -1.41 0.53
CA ILE A 99 6.51 -1.02 -0.82
C ILE A 99 7.27 -2.19 -1.42
N HIS A 100 6.75 -2.81 -2.47
CA HIS A 100 7.40 -3.97 -3.05
C HIS A 100 8.64 -3.56 -3.86
N TYR A 101 9.59 -4.49 -3.94
CA TYR A 101 10.80 -4.38 -4.74
C TYR A 101 10.51 -3.94 -6.19
N ASN A 102 9.55 -4.61 -6.83
CA ASN A 102 9.15 -4.30 -8.20
C ASN A 102 8.51 -2.90 -8.34
N GLU A 103 7.84 -2.40 -7.31
CA GLU A 103 7.29 -1.04 -7.28
C GLU A 103 8.40 0.00 -7.16
N LEU A 104 9.39 -0.24 -6.31
CA LEU A 104 10.59 0.60 -6.20
C LEU A 104 11.36 0.63 -7.52
N LYS A 105 11.56 -0.53 -8.16
CA LYS A 105 12.18 -0.61 -9.50
C LYS A 105 11.34 0.09 -10.56
N ALA A 106 10.01 -0.04 -10.53
CA ALA A 106 9.12 0.68 -11.44
C ALA A 106 9.12 2.21 -11.25
N MET A 107 9.53 2.70 -10.07
CA MET A 107 9.76 4.13 -9.82
C MET A 107 11.12 4.62 -10.33
N GLY A 108 11.98 3.73 -10.84
CA GLY A 108 13.31 4.05 -11.33
C GLY A 108 14.45 3.84 -10.33
N LEU A 109 14.21 3.16 -9.20
CA LEU A 109 15.24 2.98 -8.18
C LEU A 109 16.41 2.13 -8.71
N GLN A 110 17.60 2.71 -8.78
CA GLN A 110 18.77 2.06 -9.34
C GLN A 110 19.52 1.23 -8.30
N SER A 111 19.61 1.71 -7.06
CA SER A 111 20.33 1.05 -5.97
C SER A 111 19.95 -0.42 -5.80
N ASP A 112 20.95 -1.22 -5.46
CA ASP A 112 20.75 -2.58 -5.00
C ASP A 112 20.08 -2.57 -3.63
N LEU A 113 18.99 -3.32 -3.53
CA LEU A 113 18.18 -3.37 -2.33
C LEU A 113 18.53 -4.61 -1.50
N PHE A 114 19.06 -4.38 -0.31
CA PHE A 114 19.37 -5.38 0.70
C PHE A 114 18.39 -5.32 1.88
N TRP A 115 18.66 -6.08 2.95
CA TRP A 115 17.82 -6.07 4.16
C TRP A 115 17.64 -4.66 4.74
N ASN A 116 18.71 -3.87 4.75
CA ASN A 116 18.74 -2.50 5.24
C ASN A 116 19.57 -1.66 4.28
N THR A 117 18.89 -0.90 3.42
CA THR A 117 19.52 -0.10 2.38
C THR A 117 19.39 1.38 2.74
N THR A 118 20.53 2.05 2.94
CA THR A 118 20.56 3.49 3.23
C THR A 118 20.56 4.26 1.91
N ILE A 119 19.50 5.03 1.64
CA ILE A 119 19.37 5.75 0.36
C ILE A 119 19.79 7.23 0.48
N PHE A 120 19.86 7.81 1.68
CA PHE A 120 20.46 9.12 1.96
C PHE A 120 20.49 9.36 3.47
N GLY A 121 21.41 10.18 3.99
CA GLY A 121 21.79 10.32 5.42
C GLY A 121 20.72 10.55 6.49
N LYS A 122 19.42 10.54 6.16
CA LYS A 122 18.30 10.54 7.12
C LYS A 122 17.29 9.39 6.95
N LEU A 123 17.27 8.68 5.82
CA LEU A 123 16.27 7.63 5.52
C LEU A 123 16.93 6.34 5.02
N LYS A 124 16.32 5.21 5.37
CA LYS A 124 16.70 3.87 4.93
C LYS A 124 15.46 3.07 4.54
N LEU A 125 15.62 2.14 3.60
CA LEU A 125 14.66 1.12 3.23
C LEU A 125 14.99 -0.16 4.00
N VAL A 126 14.01 -0.67 4.74
CA VAL A 126 14.20 -1.83 5.64
C VAL A 126 13.20 -2.92 5.26
N ARG A 127 13.69 -4.14 5.11
CA ARG A 127 12.87 -5.36 5.05
C ARG A 127 12.57 -5.86 6.44
N ILE A 128 11.40 -6.47 6.60
CA ILE A 128 10.94 -7.01 7.89
C ILE A 128 11.19 -8.51 8.02
N GLU A 129 11.45 -9.20 6.90
CA GLU A 129 11.71 -10.64 6.80
C GLU A 129 12.74 -10.92 5.68
N ASP A 130 13.54 -11.98 5.81
CA ASP A 130 14.81 -12.13 5.06
C ASP A 130 14.57 -12.31 3.56
N TYR A 131 13.46 -12.96 3.25
CA TYR A 131 13.01 -13.29 1.90
C TYR A 131 11.82 -12.43 1.45
N SER A 132 11.41 -11.43 2.25
CA SER A 132 10.35 -10.52 1.84
C SER A 132 10.84 -9.60 0.72
N THR A 133 9.91 -9.28 -0.18
CA THR A 133 10.09 -8.28 -1.23
C THR A 133 9.54 -6.92 -0.83
N SER A 134 8.98 -6.78 0.37
CA SER A 134 8.37 -5.55 0.88
C SER A 134 9.33 -4.74 1.74
N TYR A 135 9.34 -3.44 1.52
CA TYR A 135 10.22 -2.47 2.18
C TYR A 135 9.43 -1.40 2.93
N TYR A 136 10.03 -0.93 4.01
CA TYR A 136 9.55 0.14 4.86
C TYR A 136 10.55 1.30 4.83
N ILE A 137 10.06 2.53 4.71
CA ILE A 137 10.88 3.74 4.83
C ILE A 137 11.00 4.11 6.30
N VAL A 138 12.22 4.12 6.81
CA VAL A 138 12.53 4.34 8.22
C VAL A 138 13.56 5.45 8.37
N PRO A 139 13.41 6.38 9.33
CA PRO A 139 14.50 7.29 9.68
C PRO A 139 15.74 6.53 10.17
N ILE A 140 16.94 6.88 9.72
CA ILE A 140 18.18 6.17 10.10
C ILE A 140 18.38 6.11 11.61
N ALA A 141 18.12 7.24 12.30
CA ALA A 141 18.23 7.37 13.74
C ALA A 141 17.20 6.54 14.53
N LYS A 142 16.25 5.91 13.85
CA LYS A 142 15.22 5.06 14.44
C LYS A 142 15.41 3.60 14.02
N ARG A 143 14.96 2.71 14.89
CA ARG A 143 14.86 1.27 14.63
C ARG A 143 13.39 0.89 14.68
N LEU A 144 12.94 0.10 13.72
CA LEU A 144 11.59 -0.47 13.76
C LEU A 144 11.47 -1.42 14.94
N HIS A 145 10.36 -1.36 15.64
CA HIS A 145 10.00 -2.36 16.64
C HIS A 145 9.48 -3.62 15.92
N ILE A 146 10.37 -4.36 15.24
CA ILE A 146 10.02 -5.46 14.32
C ILE A 146 9.07 -6.47 14.98
N LYS A 147 9.30 -6.86 16.24
CA LYS A 147 8.40 -7.81 16.96
C LYS A 147 6.95 -7.33 17.04
N LYS A 148 6.72 -6.04 17.30
CA LYS A 148 5.37 -5.47 17.39
C LYS A 148 4.75 -5.32 16.01
N LEU A 149 5.55 -4.93 15.02
CA LEU A 149 5.11 -4.88 13.62
C LEU A 149 4.64 -6.26 13.13
N LEU A 150 5.46 -7.30 13.29
CA LEU A 150 5.10 -8.67 12.92
C LEU A 150 3.88 -9.16 13.72
N ALA A 151 3.81 -8.87 15.02
CA ALA A 151 2.64 -9.21 15.83
C ALA A 151 1.37 -8.52 15.29
N SER A 152 1.43 -7.23 14.95
CA SER A 152 0.29 -6.48 14.42
C SER A 152 -0.19 -7.01 13.06
N ILE A 153 0.73 -7.39 12.18
CA ILE A 153 0.41 -8.01 10.89
C ILE A 153 -0.28 -9.35 11.14
N LYS A 154 0.22 -10.16 12.08
CA LYS A 154 -0.36 -11.47 12.42
C LYS A 154 -1.74 -11.37 13.07
N THR A 155 -1.95 -10.40 13.97
CA THR A 155 -3.20 -10.30 14.76
C THR A 155 -4.28 -9.48 14.07
N THR A 156 -3.91 -8.39 13.38
CA THR A 156 -4.89 -7.44 12.81
C THR A 156 -4.87 -7.39 11.29
N GLY A 157 -3.88 -8.01 10.64
CA GLY A 157 -3.65 -7.86 9.20
C GLY A 157 -3.11 -6.47 8.81
N LYS A 158 -2.95 -5.55 9.77
CA LYS A 158 -2.52 -4.16 9.54
C LYS A 158 -1.16 -3.93 10.19
N PRO A 159 -0.16 -3.40 9.45
CA PRO A 159 1.16 -3.11 10.01
C PRO A 159 1.09 -1.87 10.90
N ILE A 160 1.37 -2.04 12.19
CA ILE A 160 1.57 -0.96 13.15
C ILE A 160 3.07 -0.64 13.21
N VAL A 161 3.43 0.51 12.65
CA VAL A 161 4.82 0.98 12.63
C VAL A 161 5.14 1.73 13.91
N GLU A 162 5.82 1.06 14.83
CA GLU A 162 6.42 1.67 16.01
C GLU A 162 7.95 1.72 15.88
N PHE A 163 8.54 2.74 16.49
CA PHE A 163 9.98 2.89 16.60
C PHE A 163 10.41 2.65 18.04
N LEU A 164 11.57 2.01 18.22
CA LEU A 164 12.18 1.90 19.55
C LEU A 164 12.48 3.31 20.08
N SER A 165 11.95 3.61 21.26
CA SER A 165 12.38 4.76 22.07
C SER A 165 13.85 4.56 22.43
N LYS A 166 14.65 5.63 22.32
CA LYS A 166 16.04 5.61 22.79
C LYS A 166 16.10 5.44 24.29
#